data_AF-A0A8D8BSB5-F1
#
_entry.id   AF-A0A8D8BSB5-F1
#
_cell.length_a   1.000
_cell.length_b   1.000
_cell.length_c   1.000
_cell.angle_alpha   90.00
_cell.angle_beta   90.00
_cell.angle_gamma   90.00
#
_symmetry.space_group_name_H-M   'P 1'
#
loop_
_entity.id
_entity.type
_entity.pdbx_description
1 polymer ?
#
loop_
_entity_poly.entity_id
_entity_poly.type
_entity_poly.pdbx_seq_one_letter_code
_entity_poly.pdbx_strand_id
1 'polypeptide(L)'
;KKFGCDPEHEAPQLLRYAKSLGLSVVGISFHVGSGNSDHECFYGAIKAAKKLFDYAQSLGYDLRLLDIGGGYPGDHDKPIDPYATTINGALQRFFPLKSNVRVIAEPGTYYVASAVTLI
;
A
#
# COMPACT_ATOMS: atom_id res chain seq x y z
N LYS A 1 18.43 -4.25 4.22
CA LYS A 1 18.42 -3.65 2.86
C LYS A 1 17.01 -3.09 2.64
N LYS A 2 16.85 -1.84 2.21
CA LYS A 2 15.54 -1.18 2.05
C LYS A 2 15.01 -1.43 0.64
N PHE A 3 13.69 -1.64 0.49
CA PHE A 3 13.02 -1.91 -0.78
C PHE A 3 12.05 -0.77 -1.14
N GLY A 4 11.60 -0.76 -2.39
CA GLY A 4 10.75 0.29 -2.97
C GLY A 4 11.48 1.06 -4.05
N CYS A 5 10.72 1.62 -4.99
CA CYS A 5 11.21 2.57 -5.99
C CYS A 5 10.60 3.95 -5.72
N ASP A 6 11.28 4.99 -6.15
CA ASP A 6 10.77 6.35 -6.05
C ASP A 6 9.46 6.49 -6.86
N PRO A 7 8.35 6.92 -6.23
CA PRO A 7 7.04 6.97 -6.89
C PRO A 7 6.93 8.11 -7.91
N GLU A 8 7.81 9.12 -7.89
CA GLU A 8 7.72 10.28 -8.78
C GLU A 8 8.55 10.11 -10.06
N HIS A 9 9.65 9.36 -10.00
CA HIS A 9 10.63 9.24 -11.07
C HIS A 9 10.83 7.79 -11.53
N GLU A 10 11.11 6.86 -10.61
CA GLU A 10 11.48 5.49 -10.96
C GLU A 10 10.25 4.64 -11.33
N ALA A 11 9.18 4.69 -10.54
CA ALA A 11 7.97 3.91 -10.80
C ALA A 11 7.34 4.22 -12.18
N PRO A 12 7.22 5.50 -12.62
CA PRO A 12 6.78 5.82 -13.98
C PRO A 12 7.70 5.24 -15.07
N GLN A 13 9.02 5.25 -14.86
CA GLN A 13 9.97 4.66 -15.80
C GLN A 13 9.79 3.14 -15.90
N LEU A 14 9.64 2.46 -14.77
CA LEU A 14 9.39 1.01 -14.72
C LEU A 14 8.09 0.63 -15.42
N LEU A 15 7.00 1.39 -15.22
CA LEU A 15 5.72 1.15 -15.89
C LEU A 15 5.83 1.27 -17.42
N ARG A 16 6.54 2.30 -17.92
CA ARG A 16 6.83 2.45 -19.36
C ARG A 16 7.69 1.31 -19.89
N TYR A 17 8.71 0.91 -19.13
CA TYR A 17 9.59 -0.17 -19.53
C TYR A 17 8.85 -1.51 -19.60
N ALA A 18 8.05 -1.84 -18.58
CA ALA A 18 7.17 -3.00 -18.60
C ALA A 18 6.24 -3.00 -19.83
N LYS A 19 5.75 -1.81 -20.24
CA LYS A 19 4.87 -1.68 -21.41
C LYS A 19 5.62 -2.00 -22.69
N SER A 20 6.86 -1.51 -22.82
CA SER A 20 7.73 -1.79 -23.96
C SER A 20 8.09 -3.28 -24.10
N LEU A 21 8.09 -4.01 -22.98
CA LEU A 21 8.32 -5.45 -22.92
C LEU A 21 7.03 -6.28 -23.09
N GLY A 22 5.87 -5.65 -23.22
CA GLY A 22 4.58 -6.35 -23.29
C GLY A 22 4.16 -7.04 -21.99
N LEU A 23 4.74 -6.64 -20.85
CA LEU A 23 4.40 -7.21 -19.55
C LEU A 23 3.06 -6.66 -19.04
N SER A 24 2.32 -7.52 -18.35
CA SER A 24 1.11 -7.11 -17.63
C SER A 24 1.48 -6.68 -16.21
N VAL A 25 1.17 -5.43 -15.89
CA VAL A 25 1.22 -4.91 -14.52
C VAL A 25 -0.22 -4.86 -14.01
N VAL A 26 -0.49 -5.45 -12.86
CA VAL A 26 -1.86 -5.60 -12.32
C VAL A 26 -2.14 -4.73 -11.10
N GLY A 27 -1.11 -4.15 -10.50
CA GLY A 27 -1.26 -3.42 -9.25
C GLY A 27 -0.01 -2.73 -8.75
N ILE A 28 -0.16 -2.07 -7.61
CA ILE A 28 0.90 -1.40 -6.86
C ILE A 28 0.89 -1.93 -5.43
N SER A 29 2.08 -2.21 -4.88
CA SER A 29 2.27 -2.52 -3.47
C SER A 29 3.17 -1.50 -2.79
N PHE A 30 2.96 -1.29 -1.50
CA PHE A 30 3.89 -0.54 -0.65
C PHE A 30 3.94 -1.15 0.75
N HIS A 31 4.98 -0.81 1.51
CA HIS A 31 5.14 -1.25 2.89
C HIS A 31 5.74 -0.11 3.71
N VAL A 32 4.98 0.43 4.68
CA VAL A 32 5.42 1.58 5.49
C VAL A 32 6.47 1.22 6.55
N GLY A 33 6.62 -0.07 6.86
CA GLY A 33 7.60 -0.61 7.81
C GLY A 33 7.02 -0.79 9.22
N SER A 34 7.44 -1.86 9.89
CA SER A 34 7.09 -2.15 11.28
C SER A 34 7.81 -1.20 12.25
N GLY A 35 7.07 -0.60 13.18
CA GLY A 35 7.63 0.23 14.25
C GLY A 35 7.53 1.74 14.02
N ASN A 36 6.98 2.17 12.89
CA ASN A 36 6.62 3.56 12.69
C ASN A 36 5.25 3.79 13.35
N SER A 37 5.19 4.56 14.44
CA SER A 37 3.94 4.92 15.12
C SER A 37 3.10 5.92 14.32
N ASP A 38 3.61 6.39 13.20
CA ASP A 38 2.99 7.39 12.34
C ASP A 38 2.06 6.72 11.30
N HIS A 39 0.77 6.64 11.65
CA HIS A 39 -0.28 6.15 10.76
C HIS A 39 -0.48 7.05 9.52
N GLU A 40 -0.04 8.31 9.52
CA GLU A 40 -0.18 9.23 8.38
C GLU A 40 0.68 8.82 7.18
N CYS A 41 1.73 8.04 7.41
CA CYS A 41 2.52 7.44 6.33
C CYS A 41 1.65 6.60 5.37
N PHE A 42 0.60 5.93 5.86
CA PHE A 42 -0.33 5.19 5.00
C PHE A 42 -1.10 6.13 4.06
N TYR A 43 -1.55 7.30 4.54
CA TYR A 43 -2.25 8.27 3.70
C TYR A 43 -1.36 8.74 2.55
N GLY A 44 -0.10 9.07 2.84
CA GLY A 44 0.90 9.46 1.86
C GLY A 44 1.14 8.36 0.81
N ALA A 45 1.31 7.11 1.26
CA ALA A 45 1.54 5.97 0.39
C ALA A 45 0.34 5.66 -0.52
N ILE A 46 -0.89 5.67 0.02
CA ILE A 46 -2.12 5.47 -0.75
C ILE A 46 -2.30 6.58 -1.79
N LYS A 47 -2.02 7.83 -1.42
CA LYS A 47 -2.06 8.97 -2.36
C LYS A 47 -1.04 8.79 -3.49
N ALA A 48 0.17 8.36 -3.19
CA ALA A 48 1.20 8.09 -4.20
C ALA A 48 0.80 6.92 -5.12
N ALA A 49 0.29 5.82 -4.56
CA ALA A 49 -0.23 4.70 -5.33
C ALA A 49 -1.34 5.15 -6.29
N LYS A 50 -2.26 6.03 -5.86
CA LYS A 50 -3.31 6.56 -6.74
C LYS A 50 -2.75 7.33 -7.93
N LYS A 51 -1.73 8.18 -7.72
CA LYS A 51 -1.05 8.87 -8.83
C LYS A 51 -0.45 7.88 -9.84
N LEU A 52 0.14 6.79 -9.35
CA LEU A 52 0.69 5.74 -10.20
C LEU A 52 -0.38 4.93 -10.93
N PHE A 53 -1.53 4.68 -10.30
CA PHE A 53 -2.69 4.09 -10.98
C PHE A 53 -3.15 4.95 -12.16
N ASP A 54 -3.29 6.26 -11.96
CA ASP A 54 -3.70 7.18 -13.02
C ASP A 54 -2.68 7.25 -14.14
N TYR A 55 -1.40 7.28 -13.78
CA TYR A 55 -0.31 7.24 -14.76
C TYR A 55 -0.31 5.92 -15.54
N ALA A 56 -0.45 4.77 -14.87
CA ALA A 56 -0.51 3.48 -15.53
C ALA A 56 -1.72 3.38 -16.47
N GLN A 57 -2.87 3.92 -16.07
CA GLN A 57 -4.05 4.02 -16.94
C GLN A 57 -3.76 4.84 -18.20
N SER A 58 -3.01 5.94 -18.09
CA SER A 58 -2.59 6.74 -19.27
C SER A 58 -1.68 5.96 -20.24
N LEU A 59 -0.98 4.92 -19.76
CA LEU A 59 -0.18 4.01 -20.57
C LEU A 59 -1.00 2.81 -21.11
N GLY A 60 -2.30 2.79 -20.86
CA GLY A 60 -3.21 1.71 -21.24
C GLY A 60 -3.06 0.44 -20.40
N TYR A 61 -2.66 0.56 -19.13
CA TYR A 61 -2.83 -0.51 -18.15
C TYR A 61 -4.22 -0.43 -17.50
N ASP A 62 -4.70 -1.58 -17.04
CA ASP A 62 -5.88 -1.69 -16.21
C ASP A 62 -5.47 -2.31 -14.87
N LEU A 63 -4.95 -1.46 -13.96
CA LEU A 63 -4.53 -1.91 -12.63
C LEU A 63 -5.77 -2.18 -11.77
N ARG A 64 -5.81 -3.35 -11.14
CA ARG A 64 -6.96 -3.82 -10.34
C ARG A 64 -6.61 -4.20 -8.91
N LEU A 65 -5.33 -4.15 -8.53
CA LEU A 65 -4.85 -4.57 -7.21
C LEU A 65 -4.07 -3.45 -6.52
N LEU A 66 -4.48 -3.12 -5.31
CA LEU A 66 -3.70 -2.32 -4.38
C LEU A 66 -3.33 -3.19 -3.18
N ASP A 67 -2.04 -3.28 -2.90
CA ASP A 67 -1.54 -3.93 -1.68
C ASP A 67 -0.96 -2.86 -0.74
N ILE A 68 -1.58 -2.73 0.44
CA ILE A 68 -1.19 -1.71 1.43
C ILE A 68 -0.14 -2.23 2.44
N GLY A 69 0.37 -3.44 2.24
CA GLY A 69 1.46 -4.02 3.00
C GLY A 69 1.12 -4.25 4.47
N GLY A 70 2.15 -4.14 5.32
CA GLY A 70 2.07 -4.38 6.76
C GLY A 70 2.51 -3.18 7.60
N GLY A 71 2.96 -3.44 8.82
CA GLY A 71 3.41 -2.42 9.77
C GLY A 71 2.38 -2.06 10.85
N TYR A 72 1.24 -2.73 10.85
CA TYR A 72 0.19 -2.58 11.86
C TYR A 72 0.66 -3.03 13.26
N PRO A 73 0.26 -2.34 14.33
CA PRO A 73 0.59 -2.73 15.70
C PRO A 73 -0.15 -4.01 16.11
N GLY A 74 0.52 -4.93 16.80
CA GLY A 74 -0.10 -6.17 17.34
C GLY A 74 -0.08 -6.29 18.87
N ASP A 75 0.54 -5.35 19.56
CA ASP A 75 0.62 -5.31 21.03
C ASP A 75 -0.65 -4.68 21.61
N HIS A 76 -1.09 -5.14 22.78
CA HIS A 76 -2.28 -4.61 23.46
C HIS A 76 -2.20 -3.10 23.73
N ASP A 77 -1.01 -2.56 23.98
CA ASP A 77 -0.80 -1.14 24.30
C ASP A 77 -0.73 -0.24 23.06
N LYS A 78 -0.89 -0.79 21.86
CA LYS A 78 -0.79 -0.05 20.59
C LYS A 78 -2.05 -0.30 19.74
N PRO A 79 -3.08 0.56 19.85
CA PRO A 79 -4.35 0.32 19.19
C PRO A 79 -4.24 0.44 17.66
N ILE A 80 -5.01 -0.39 16.95
CA ILE A 80 -5.11 -0.38 15.49
C ILE A 80 -6.03 0.73 14.97
N ASP A 81 -6.94 1.25 15.81
CA ASP A 81 -8.00 2.17 15.38
C ASP A 81 -7.49 3.41 14.64
N PRO A 82 -6.42 4.11 15.08
CA PRO A 82 -5.89 5.26 14.34
C PRO A 82 -5.43 4.91 12.92
N TYR A 83 -4.81 3.74 12.75
CA TYR A 83 -4.39 3.24 11.44
C TYR A 83 -5.59 2.93 10.57
N ALA A 84 -6.58 2.21 11.12
CA ALA A 84 -7.79 1.85 10.40
C ALA A 84 -8.55 3.11 9.95
N THR A 85 -8.68 4.12 10.81
CA THR A 85 -9.32 5.40 10.47
C THR A 85 -8.59 6.12 9.34
N THR A 86 -7.27 6.30 9.44
CA THR A 86 -6.48 6.98 8.40
C THR A 86 -6.52 6.21 7.07
N ILE A 87 -6.35 4.89 7.10
CA ILE A 87 -6.39 4.03 5.91
C ILE A 87 -7.76 4.07 5.26
N ASN A 88 -8.85 3.87 6.02
CA ASN A 88 -10.20 3.87 5.47
C ASN A 88 -10.56 5.23 4.84
N GLY A 89 -10.19 6.33 5.50
CA GLY A 89 -10.37 7.68 4.94
C GLY A 89 -9.60 7.89 3.64
N ALA A 90 -8.34 7.43 3.58
CA ALA A 90 -7.52 7.48 2.38
C ALA A 90 -8.10 6.61 1.24
N LEU A 91 -8.48 5.36 1.53
CA LEU A 91 -9.08 4.45 0.56
C LEU A 91 -10.41 4.99 0.02
N GLN A 92 -11.29 5.51 0.88
CA GLN A 92 -12.54 6.12 0.44
C GLN A 92 -12.31 7.31 -0.51
N ARG A 93 -11.28 8.11 -0.24
CA ARG A 93 -10.91 9.27 -1.05
C ARG A 93 -10.28 8.90 -2.39
N PHE A 94 -9.33 7.98 -2.38
CA PHE A 94 -8.47 7.71 -3.54
C PHE A 94 -8.87 6.46 -4.34
N PHE A 95 -9.43 5.45 -3.67
CA PHE A 95 -9.86 4.16 -4.25
C PHE A 95 -11.30 3.83 -3.82
N PRO A 96 -12.29 4.67 -4.15
CA PRO A 96 -13.69 4.43 -3.77
C PRO A 96 -14.20 3.12 -4.40
N LEU A 97 -15.23 2.49 -3.82
CA LEU A 97 -15.76 1.19 -4.30
C LEU A 97 -16.09 1.17 -5.80
N LYS A 98 -16.53 2.29 -6.37
CA LYS A 98 -16.79 2.45 -7.82
C LYS A 98 -15.55 2.26 -8.72
N SER A 99 -14.34 2.34 -8.16
CA SER A 99 -13.09 2.09 -8.87
C SER A 99 -12.86 0.61 -9.16
N ASN A 100 -13.57 -0.29 -8.49
CA ASN A 100 -13.43 -1.75 -8.62
C ASN A 100 -11.99 -2.26 -8.40
N VAL A 101 -11.19 -1.53 -7.62
CA VAL A 101 -9.85 -1.95 -7.21
C VAL A 101 -9.97 -2.87 -6.00
N ARG A 102 -9.36 -4.06 -6.10
CA ARG A 102 -9.21 -4.99 -4.99
C ARG A 102 -8.09 -4.49 -4.08
N VAL A 103 -8.41 -4.26 -2.82
CA VAL A 103 -7.43 -3.88 -1.79
C VAL A 103 -7.10 -5.10 -0.94
N ILE A 104 -5.81 -5.37 -0.74
CA ILE A 104 -5.28 -6.39 0.17
C ILE A 104 -4.23 -5.78 1.10
N ALA A 105 -3.88 -6.49 2.17
CA ALA A 105 -2.83 -6.12 3.11
C ALA A 105 -2.01 -7.35 3.50
N GLU A 106 -0.81 -7.11 4.03
CA GLU A 106 0.16 -8.12 4.49
C GLU A 106 0.45 -7.99 6.00
N PRO A 107 -0.57 -8.11 6.88
CA PRO A 107 -0.38 -8.04 8.34
C PRO A 107 0.40 -9.26 8.88
N GLY A 108 1.57 -9.00 9.46
CA GLY A 108 2.37 -10.00 10.19
C GLY A 108 2.19 -9.87 11.71
N THR A 109 3.00 -8.99 12.32
CA THR A 109 3.04 -8.73 13.77
C THR A 109 1.66 -8.50 14.39
N TYR A 110 0.75 -7.83 13.67
CA TYR A 110 -0.64 -7.64 14.07
C TYR A 110 -1.32 -8.89 14.60
N TYR A 111 -1.13 -10.04 13.92
CA TYR A 111 -1.82 -11.28 14.27
C TYR A 111 -1.16 -12.05 15.42
N VAL A 112 0.14 -11.89 15.64
CA VAL A 112 0.92 -12.84 16.45
C VAL A 112 1.64 -12.22 17.65
N ALA A 113 1.80 -10.90 17.71
CA ALA A 113 2.60 -10.23 18.74
C ALA A 113 2.12 -10.51 20.17
N SER A 114 0.82 -10.36 20.42
CA SER A 114 0.21 -10.59 21.74
C SER A 114 -0.16 -12.07 22.00
N ALA A 115 0.08 -12.96 21.04
CA ALA A 115 -0.34 -14.35 21.15
C ALA A 115 0.61 -15.22 22.00
N VAL A 116 1.85 -14.77 22.23
CA VAL A 116 2.90 -15.57 22.88
C VAL A 116 3.63 -14.72 23.93
N THR A 117 3.77 -15.28 25.14
CA THR A 117 4.64 -14.75 26.18
C THR A 117 5.81 -15.71 26.39
N LEU A 118 7.05 -15.21 26.23
CA LEU A 118 8.26 -15.96 26.57
C LEU A 118 8.47 -15.91 28.08
N ILE A 119 8.60 -17.08 28.72
CA ILE A 119 8.88 -17.26 30.15
C ILE A 119 10.34 -17.66 30.31
#